data_AF-A0A0F8CYB0-F1
#
_entry.id   AF-A0A0F8CYB0-F1
#
_cell.length_a   1.000
_cell.length_b   1.000
_cell.length_c   1.000
_cell.angle_alpha   90.00
_cell.angle_beta   90.00
_cell.angle_gamma   90.00
#
_symmetry.space_group_name_H-M   'P 1'
#
loop_
_entity.id
_entity.type
_entity.pdbx_description
1 polymer ?
#
loop_
_entity_poly.entity_id
_entity_poly.type
_entity_poly.pdbx_seq_one_letter_code
_entity_poly.pdbx_strand_id
1 'polypeptide(L)'
;MDAEEIRAIFRFSTQEKSIISSFEIQDELFLPFLLSLKSGGSWSYASEDTKSIAVKDVITYYNEESKTGYTLEKIYLFIDPEIIEEEGVVRRLEKCGEREERELVERPYCITLQAKRVILAEVNPDLRDIRVRELKKKHILLKGTPAYSAAHELEHLEMGEVKGIPMWKFKYVKEPVQK
;
A
#
# COMPACT_ATOMS: atom_id res chain seq x y z
N MET A 1 -14.09 9.67 24.68
CA MET A 1 -15.05 8.96 23.82
C MET A 1 -16.34 8.75 24.59
N ASP A 2 -17.47 9.04 23.95
CA ASP A 2 -18.78 8.79 24.54
C ASP A 2 -19.32 7.40 24.15
N ALA A 3 -20.48 7.04 24.70
CA ALA A 3 -21.10 5.75 24.45
C ALA A 3 -21.57 5.56 22.99
N GLU A 4 -21.88 6.63 22.26
CA GLU A 4 -22.28 6.56 20.85
C GLU A 4 -21.08 6.28 19.95
N GLU A 5 -19.96 6.94 20.21
CA GLU A 5 -18.70 6.75 19.51
C GLU A 5 -18.19 5.30 19.70
N ILE A 6 -18.24 4.78 20.92
CA ILE A 6 -17.90 3.38 21.22
C ILE A 6 -18.81 2.42 20.41
N ARG A 7 -20.13 2.66 20.38
CA ARG A 7 -21.07 1.86 19.58
C ARG A 7 -20.77 1.94 18.09
N ALA A 8 -20.38 3.10 17.58
CA ALA A 8 -20.01 3.28 16.18
C ALA A 8 -18.77 2.45 15.82
N ILE A 9 -17.74 2.46 16.66
CA ILE A 9 -16.52 1.66 16.48
C ILE A 9 -16.85 0.17 16.44
N PHE A 10 -17.64 -0.34 17.40
CA PHE A 10 -18.02 -1.76 17.40
C PHE A 10 -18.82 -2.16 16.15
N ARG A 11 -19.74 -1.32 15.69
CA ARG A 11 -20.47 -1.58 14.44
C ARG A 11 -19.54 -1.63 13.25
N PHE A 12 -18.59 -0.70 13.15
CA PHE A 12 -17.60 -0.67 12.09
C PHE A 12 -16.72 -1.94 12.10
N SER A 13 -16.16 -2.30 13.25
CA SER A 13 -15.35 -3.52 13.39
C SER A 13 -16.13 -4.80 13.06
N THR A 14 -17.43 -4.84 13.38
CA THR A 14 -18.29 -5.98 13.02
C THR A 14 -18.50 -6.09 11.52
N GLN A 15 -18.73 -4.96 10.84
CA GLN A 15 -18.86 -4.92 9.37
C GLN A 15 -17.56 -5.35 8.69
N GLU A 16 -16.42 -4.87 9.19
CA GLU A 16 -15.09 -5.25 8.70
C GLU A 16 -14.89 -6.77 8.77
N LYS A 17 -15.16 -7.38 9.94
CA LYS A 17 -15.07 -8.83 10.12
C LYS A 17 -16.02 -9.59 9.19
N SER A 18 -17.26 -9.10 9.03
CA SER A 18 -18.24 -9.71 8.13
C SER A 18 -17.77 -9.69 6.68
N ILE A 19 -17.25 -8.56 6.21
CA ILE A 19 -16.74 -8.42 4.84
C ILE A 19 -15.54 -9.36 4.61
N ILE A 20 -14.58 -9.39 5.55
CA ILE A 20 -13.41 -10.27 5.47
C ILE A 20 -13.85 -11.74 5.37
N SER A 21 -14.74 -12.18 6.27
CA SER A 21 -15.22 -13.56 6.28
C SER A 21 -15.94 -13.96 4.99
N SER A 22 -16.58 -13.01 4.30
CA SER A 22 -17.29 -13.27 3.04
C SER A 22 -16.37 -13.64 1.87
N PHE A 23 -15.07 -13.36 1.98
CA PHE A 23 -14.09 -13.76 0.97
C PHE A 23 -13.59 -15.18 1.14
N GLU A 24 -13.87 -15.87 2.25
CA GLU A 24 -13.38 -17.24 2.50
C GLU A 24 -11.84 -17.35 2.37
N ILE A 25 -11.11 -16.36 2.90
CA ILE A 25 -9.65 -16.36 3.05
C ILE A 25 -9.35 -16.38 4.54
N GLN A 26 -8.20 -16.94 4.94
CA GLN A 26 -7.75 -16.87 6.33
C GLN A 26 -7.64 -15.42 6.81
N ASP A 27 -8.21 -15.12 7.98
CA ASP A 27 -8.30 -13.75 8.53
C ASP A 27 -6.93 -13.07 8.65
N GLU A 28 -5.87 -13.83 8.97
CA GLU A 28 -4.50 -13.33 9.13
C GLU A 28 -3.94 -12.73 7.84
N LEU A 29 -4.34 -13.25 6.68
CA LEU A 29 -3.95 -12.72 5.37
C LEU A 29 -4.58 -11.36 5.06
N PHE A 30 -5.57 -10.92 5.84
CA PHE A 30 -6.11 -9.57 5.75
C PHE A 30 -5.38 -8.57 6.67
N LEU A 31 -4.42 -8.98 7.49
CA LEU A 31 -3.67 -8.06 8.35
C LEU A 31 -3.05 -6.89 7.57
N PRO A 32 -2.34 -7.10 6.43
CA PRO A 32 -1.82 -6.00 5.63
C PRO A 32 -2.91 -5.03 5.15
N PHE A 33 -4.06 -5.57 4.75
CA PHE A 33 -5.19 -4.78 4.28
C PHE A 33 -5.76 -3.89 5.39
N LEU A 34 -5.97 -4.45 6.58
CA LEU A 34 -6.49 -3.73 7.74
C LEU A 34 -5.54 -2.62 8.20
N LEU A 35 -4.23 -2.89 8.20
CA LEU A 35 -3.21 -1.90 8.53
C LEU A 35 -3.14 -0.79 7.47
N SER A 36 -3.19 -1.14 6.19
CA SER A 36 -3.23 -0.15 5.10
C SER A 36 -4.46 0.75 5.19
N LEU A 37 -5.62 0.18 5.51
CA LEU A 37 -6.89 0.90 5.64
C LEU A 37 -6.92 1.85 6.83
N LYS A 38 -6.42 1.41 8.00
CA LYS A 38 -6.52 2.18 9.26
C LYS A 38 -5.31 3.07 9.55
N SER A 39 -4.12 2.61 9.20
CA SER A 39 -2.85 3.27 9.49
C SER A 39 -2.19 3.87 8.25
N GLY A 40 -2.74 3.64 7.06
CA GLY A 40 -2.15 4.07 5.80
C GLY A 40 -0.95 3.21 5.39
N GLY A 41 -0.25 3.61 4.32
CA GLY A 41 0.92 2.89 3.83
C GLY A 41 0.61 1.57 3.10
N SER A 42 1.67 0.88 2.72
CA SER A 42 1.63 -0.50 2.24
C SER A 42 2.20 -1.41 3.33
N TRP A 43 1.81 -2.68 3.31
CA TRP A 43 2.14 -3.64 4.36
C TRP A 43 2.30 -5.04 3.78
N SER A 44 3.05 -5.87 4.47
CA SER A 44 3.27 -7.28 4.15
C SER A 44 3.03 -8.16 5.37
N TYR A 45 2.65 -9.41 5.12
CA TYR A 45 2.52 -10.44 6.14
C TYR A 45 2.85 -11.80 5.52
N ALA A 46 3.63 -12.61 6.24
CA ALA A 46 3.89 -14.00 5.90
C ALA A 46 3.69 -14.90 7.11
N SER A 47 3.16 -16.09 6.83
CA SER A 47 3.21 -17.27 7.68
C SER A 47 4.09 -18.34 7.00
N GLU A 48 4.20 -19.53 7.60
CA GLU A 48 5.00 -20.63 7.04
C GLU A 48 4.54 -21.05 5.62
N ASP A 49 3.23 -20.98 5.34
CA ASP A 49 2.63 -21.54 4.13
C ASP A 49 2.12 -20.50 3.13
N THR A 50 1.96 -19.24 3.52
CA THR A 50 1.30 -18.23 2.68
C THR A 50 1.77 -16.81 2.99
N LYS A 51 1.69 -15.95 1.98
CA LYS A 51 2.09 -14.55 2.07
C LYS A 51 1.05 -13.62 1.49
N SER A 52 0.99 -12.41 2.00
CA SER A 52 0.12 -11.37 1.49
C SER A 52 0.78 -10.00 1.58
N ILE A 53 0.44 -9.13 0.62
CA ILE A 53 0.83 -7.72 0.65
C ILE A 53 -0.39 -6.85 0.36
N ALA A 54 -0.48 -5.71 1.05
CA ALA A 54 -1.42 -4.65 0.74
C ALA A 54 -0.66 -3.47 0.13
N VAL A 55 -1.03 -3.08 -1.08
CA VAL A 55 -0.41 -1.99 -1.82
C VAL A 55 -1.42 -0.88 -2.02
N LYS A 56 -1.04 0.34 -1.63
CA LYS A 56 -1.90 1.52 -1.74
C LYS A 56 -1.57 2.36 -2.97
N ASP A 57 -2.61 2.70 -3.73
CA ASP A 57 -2.59 3.66 -4.82
C ASP A 57 -3.50 4.84 -4.47
N VAL A 58 -3.01 6.05 -4.67
CA VAL A 58 -3.62 7.28 -4.17
C VAL A 58 -3.86 8.20 -5.35
N ILE A 59 -5.13 8.48 -5.64
CA ILE A 59 -5.53 9.30 -6.79
C ILE A 59 -6.23 10.54 -6.26
N THR A 60 -5.64 11.70 -6.49
CA THR A 60 -6.24 12.99 -6.14
C THR A 60 -7.05 13.54 -7.30
N TYR A 61 -8.34 13.78 -7.05
CA TYR A 61 -9.24 14.50 -7.95
C TYR A 61 -9.37 15.92 -7.44
N TYR A 62 -8.92 16.90 -8.21
CA TYR A 62 -9.01 18.31 -7.88
C TYR A 62 -9.71 19.07 -9.00
N ASN A 63 -10.75 19.81 -8.63
CA ASN A 63 -11.49 20.67 -9.54
C ASN A 63 -10.93 22.10 -9.42
N GLU A 64 -10.31 22.58 -10.50
CA GLU A 64 -9.70 23.91 -10.56
C GLU A 64 -10.71 25.06 -10.52
N GLU A 65 -11.96 24.84 -10.90
CA GLU A 65 -13.00 25.87 -10.89
C GLU A 65 -13.60 26.02 -9.49
N SER A 66 -14.04 24.92 -8.87
CA SER A 66 -14.62 24.95 -7.53
C SER A 66 -13.56 25.06 -6.42
N LYS A 67 -12.28 24.87 -6.74
CA LYS A 67 -11.16 24.78 -5.77
C LYS A 67 -11.41 23.73 -4.68
N THR A 68 -12.10 22.65 -5.04
CA THR A 68 -12.39 21.51 -4.16
C THR A 68 -11.84 20.21 -4.75
N GLY A 69 -11.62 19.22 -3.89
CA GLY A 69 -11.11 17.93 -4.33
C GLY A 69 -11.19 16.88 -3.24
N TYR A 70 -10.92 15.64 -3.63
CA TYR A 70 -10.84 14.50 -2.74
C TYR A 70 -9.76 13.53 -3.23
N THR A 71 -9.29 12.70 -2.30
CA THR A 71 -8.31 11.66 -2.60
C THR A 71 -8.98 10.31 -2.50
N LEU A 72 -9.05 9.60 -3.62
CA LEU A 72 -9.49 8.21 -3.65
C LEU A 72 -8.30 7.32 -3.32
N GLU A 73 -8.44 6.48 -2.30
CA GLU A 73 -7.44 5.47 -1.99
C GLU A 73 -7.89 4.11 -2.51
N LYS A 74 -7.04 3.48 -3.33
CA LYS A 74 -7.20 2.10 -3.79
C LYS A 74 -6.23 1.22 -3.01
N ILE A 75 -6.73 0.23 -2.31
CA ILE A 75 -5.91 -0.73 -1.56
C ILE A 75 -6.07 -2.08 -2.24
N TYR A 76 -4.99 -2.57 -2.83
CA TYR A 76 -4.91 -3.91 -3.41
C TYR A 76 -4.31 -4.86 -2.38
N LEU A 77 -5.07 -5.86 -1.96
CA LEU A 77 -4.56 -7.01 -1.20
C LEU A 77 -4.27 -8.15 -2.18
N PHE A 78 -3.01 -8.56 -2.25
CA PHE A 78 -2.57 -9.69 -3.05
C PHE A 78 -2.30 -10.89 -2.14
N ILE A 79 -2.87 -12.04 -2.49
CA ILE A 79 -2.61 -13.32 -1.80
C ILE A 79 -1.65 -14.15 -2.64
N ASP A 80 -0.56 -14.59 -2.02
CA ASP A 80 0.57 -15.27 -2.63
C ASP A 80 1.07 -14.54 -3.90
N PRO A 81 1.47 -13.25 -3.80
CA PRO A 81 1.98 -12.49 -4.94
C PRO A 81 3.36 -12.98 -5.42
N GLU A 82 3.57 -12.88 -6.72
CA GLU A 82 4.84 -13.08 -7.42
C GLU A 82 5.01 -12.02 -8.51
N ILE A 83 6.24 -11.52 -8.67
CA ILE A 83 6.60 -10.61 -9.76
C ILE A 83 6.82 -11.45 -11.01
N ILE A 84 6.06 -11.19 -12.07
CA ILE A 84 6.25 -11.87 -13.36
C ILE A 84 6.93 -11.00 -14.42
N GLU A 85 6.94 -9.68 -14.22
CA GLU A 85 7.59 -8.72 -15.12
C GLU A 85 7.97 -7.44 -14.36
N GLU A 86 9.13 -6.89 -14.70
CA GLU A 86 9.64 -5.61 -14.19
C GLU A 86 10.12 -4.73 -15.35
N GLU A 87 9.86 -3.43 -15.26
CA GLU A 87 10.31 -2.46 -16.27
C GLU A 87 10.86 -1.18 -15.62
N GLY A 88 12.00 -0.71 -16.14
CA GLY A 88 12.63 0.55 -15.73
C GLY A 88 13.31 0.48 -14.37
N VAL A 89 14.11 1.51 -14.04
CA VAL A 89 14.79 1.62 -12.75
C VAL A 89 14.67 3.04 -12.23
N VAL A 90 14.17 3.19 -11.02
CA VAL A 90 13.96 4.47 -10.34
C VAL A 90 14.71 4.49 -9.02
N ARG A 91 15.55 5.51 -8.85
CA ARG A 91 16.23 5.82 -7.60
C ARG A 91 15.34 6.66 -6.72
N ARG A 92 15.12 6.23 -5.48
CA ARG A 92 14.23 6.93 -4.55
C ARG A 92 14.65 6.75 -3.10
N LEU A 93 14.16 7.65 -2.26
CA LEU A 93 14.36 7.59 -0.82
C LEU A 93 13.15 6.89 -0.17
N GLU A 94 13.41 5.82 0.57
CA GLU A 94 12.40 5.09 1.32
C GLU A 94 12.77 5.06 2.81
N LYS A 95 11.76 5.08 3.68
CA LYS A 95 11.91 4.85 5.11
C LYS A 95 11.15 3.57 5.45
N CYS A 96 11.87 2.56 5.94
CA CYS A 96 11.27 1.41 6.59
C CYS A 96 10.99 1.74 8.06
N GLY A 97 9.90 1.20 8.63
CA GLY A 97 9.47 1.49 10.00
C GLY A 97 10.55 1.23 11.07
N GLU A 98 11.42 0.25 10.84
CA GLU A 98 12.51 -0.11 11.77
C GLU A 98 13.75 0.80 11.65
N ARG A 99 13.85 1.60 10.60
CA ARG A 99 15.00 2.49 10.35
C ARG A 99 14.68 3.91 10.84
N GLU A 100 15.65 4.55 11.48
CA GLU A 100 15.51 5.95 11.90
C GLU A 100 15.50 6.91 10.70
N GLU A 101 16.28 6.58 9.66
CA GLU A 101 16.53 7.43 8.50
C GLU A 101 16.06 6.81 7.17
N ARG A 102 16.04 7.66 6.13
CA ARG A 102 15.74 7.23 4.75
C ARG A 102 16.98 6.67 4.08
N GLU A 103 16.77 5.67 3.23
CA GLU A 103 17.81 5.08 2.40
C GLU A 103 17.46 5.24 0.91
N LEU A 104 18.49 5.43 0.10
CA LEU A 104 18.41 5.39 -1.34
C LEU A 104 18.32 3.94 -1.80
N VAL A 105 17.24 3.62 -2.48
CA VAL A 105 16.98 2.31 -3.08
C VAL A 105 16.71 2.45 -4.56
N GLU A 106 16.86 1.34 -5.27
CA GLU A 106 16.44 1.20 -6.66
C GLU A 106 15.17 0.35 -6.71
N ARG A 107 14.19 0.81 -7.47
CA ARG A 107 12.90 0.13 -7.66
C ARG A 107 12.53 0.09 -9.13
N PRO A 108 11.85 -0.97 -9.60
CA PRO A 108 11.24 -0.98 -10.92
C PRO A 108 10.18 0.11 -11.06
N TYR A 109 10.09 0.75 -12.23
CA TYR A 109 9.06 1.76 -12.49
C TYR A 109 7.67 1.14 -12.64
N CYS A 110 7.62 0.00 -13.32
CA CYS A 110 6.44 -0.83 -13.47
C CYS A 110 6.74 -2.24 -12.96
N ILE A 111 5.74 -2.84 -12.31
CA ILE A 111 5.76 -4.27 -12.01
C ILE A 111 4.43 -4.90 -12.41
N THR A 112 4.49 -6.10 -12.96
CA THR A 112 3.29 -6.94 -13.12
C THR A 112 3.31 -8.01 -12.04
N LEU A 113 2.33 -7.97 -11.14
CA LEU A 113 2.15 -8.98 -10.11
C LEU A 113 1.13 -10.03 -10.56
N GLN A 114 1.50 -11.30 -10.40
CA GLN A 114 0.58 -12.42 -10.39
C GLN A 114 0.23 -12.75 -8.94
N ALA A 115 -1.04 -13.02 -8.64
CA ALA A 115 -1.47 -13.47 -7.32
C ALA A 115 -2.57 -14.52 -7.41
N LYS A 116 -2.68 -15.36 -6.38
CA LYS A 116 -3.73 -16.38 -6.29
C LYS A 116 -5.12 -15.76 -6.27
N ARG A 117 -5.27 -14.69 -5.49
CA ARG A 117 -6.48 -13.86 -5.35
C ARG A 117 -6.05 -12.40 -5.18
N VAL A 118 -6.91 -11.48 -5.64
CA VAL A 118 -6.70 -10.04 -5.50
C VAL A 118 -7.98 -9.40 -4.99
N ILE A 119 -7.93 -8.81 -3.79
CA ILE A 119 -9.02 -8.01 -3.25
C ILE A 119 -8.68 -6.54 -3.44
N LEU A 120 -9.64 -5.74 -3.90
CA LEU A 120 -9.51 -4.29 -4.03
C LEU A 120 -10.52 -3.62 -3.11
N ALA A 121 -10.03 -2.70 -2.27
CA ALA A 121 -10.87 -1.70 -1.64
C ALA A 121 -10.69 -0.33 -2.28
N GLU A 122 -11.79 0.39 -2.45
CA GLU A 122 -11.83 1.80 -2.82
C GLU A 122 -12.40 2.58 -1.64
N VAL A 123 -11.58 3.45 -1.05
CA VAL A 123 -11.95 4.33 0.06
C VAL A 123 -12.21 5.71 -0.50
N ASN A 124 -13.46 6.14 -0.46
CA ASN A 124 -13.86 7.45 -0.96
C ASN A 124 -14.26 8.36 0.21
N PRO A 125 -13.43 9.36 0.58
CA PRO A 125 -13.74 10.25 1.68
C PRO A 125 -14.89 11.23 1.38
N ASP A 126 -15.16 11.53 0.11
CA ASP A 126 -16.28 12.41 -0.30
C ASP A 126 -17.62 11.72 -0.06
N LEU A 127 -17.72 10.44 -0.44
CA LEU A 127 -18.91 9.60 -0.22
C LEU A 127 -18.95 8.96 1.18
N ARG A 128 -17.82 8.96 1.90
CA ARG A 128 -17.62 8.27 3.18
C ARG A 128 -17.92 6.78 3.10
N ASP A 129 -17.59 6.14 1.98
CA ASP A 129 -17.80 4.71 1.75
C ASP A 129 -16.48 3.98 1.47
N ILE A 130 -16.50 2.69 1.80
CA ILE A 130 -15.42 1.74 1.50
C ILE A 130 -16.06 0.61 0.69
N ARG A 131 -15.63 0.46 -0.56
CA ARG A 131 -16.14 -0.58 -1.46
C ARG A 131 -15.09 -1.64 -1.65
N VAL A 132 -15.38 -2.86 -1.18
CA VAL A 132 -14.45 -3.99 -1.25
C VAL A 132 -14.96 -5.02 -2.23
N ARG A 133 -14.10 -5.51 -3.12
CA ARG A 133 -14.44 -6.55 -4.12
C ARG A 133 -13.24 -7.41 -4.48
N GLU A 134 -13.49 -8.65 -4.87
CA GLU A 134 -12.47 -9.48 -5.50
C GLU A 134 -12.36 -9.16 -7.00
N LEU A 135 -11.14 -9.04 -7.50
CA LEU A 135 -10.87 -8.86 -8.91
C LEU A 135 -10.78 -10.22 -9.61
N LYS A 136 -11.44 -10.34 -10.77
CA LYS A 136 -11.32 -11.54 -11.63
C LYS A 136 -9.93 -11.67 -12.25
N LYS A 137 -9.21 -10.55 -12.40
CA LYS A 137 -7.86 -10.52 -12.97
C LYS A 137 -6.87 -10.92 -11.88
N LYS A 138 -6.02 -11.90 -12.19
CA LYS A 138 -4.93 -12.34 -11.32
C LYS A 138 -3.60 -11.66 -11.62
N HIS A 139 -3.53 -10.91 -12.72
CA HIS A 139 -2.37 -10.12 -13.12
C HIS A 139 -2.72 -8.64 -13.01
N ILE A 140 -1.93 -7.89 -12.23
CA ILE A 140 -2.11 -6.46 -12.01
C ILE A 140 -0.81 -5.75 -12.35
N LEU A 141 -0.88 -4.85 -13.31
CA LEU A 141 0.19 -3.90 -13.60
C LEU A 141 0.11 -2.75 -12.60
N LEU A 142 1.19 -2.55 -11.85
CA LEU A 142 1.40 -1.42 -10.97
C LEU A 142 2.46 -0.51 -11.59
N LYS A 143 2.34 0.80 -11.39
CA LYS A 143 3.24 1.81 -11.96
C LYS A 143 3.50 2.92 -10.97
N GLY A 144 4.73 3.40 -10.89
CA GLY A 144 5.10 4.50 -10.00
C GLY A 144 4.97 4.09 -8.53
N THR A 145 4.37 4.94 -7.69
CA THR A 145 4.28 4.73 -6.23
C THR A 145 3.79 3.33 -5.83
N PRO A 146 2.67 2.82 -6.37
CA PRO A 146 2.24 1.45 -6.10
C PRO A 146 3.25 0.37 -6.47
N ALA A 147 3.98 0.51 -7.60
CA ALA A 147 4.99 -0.46 -8.01
C ALA A 147 6.15 -0.50 -7.02
N TYR A 148 6.63 0.68 -6.61
CA TYR A 148 7.72 0.78 -5.65
C TYR A 148 7.33 0.23 -4.28
N SER A 149 6.12 0.55 -3.81
CA SER A 149 5.61 0.04 -2.54
C SER A 149 5.42 -1.47 -2.57
N ALA A 150 4.91 -2.03 -3.67
CA ALA A 150 4.79 -3.46 -3.83
C ALA A 150 6.17 -4.16 -3.83
N ALA A 151 7.14 -3.62 -4.55
CA ALA A 151 8.51 -4.15 -4.53
C ALA A 151 9.14 -4.08 -3.13
N HIS A 152 8.91 -3.01 -2.38
CA HIS A 152 9.34 -2.87 -0.99
C HIS A 152 8.73 -3.94 -0.08
N GLU A 153 7.42 -4.13 -0.15
CA GLU A 153 6.73 -5.15 0.66
C GLU A 153 7.15 -6.58 0.28
N LEU A 154 7.45 -6.84 -0.99
CA LEU A 154 7.97 -8.13 -1.43
C LEU A 154 9.41 -8.37 -0.95
N GLU A 155 10.27 -7.34 -0.97
CA GLU A 155 11.62 -7.42 -0.41
C GLU A 155 11.60 -7.76 1.08
N HIS A 156 10.64 -7.24 1.84
CA HIS A 156 10.44 -7.63 3.25
C HIS A 156 10.13 -9.12 3.42
N LEU A 157 9.28 -9.67 2.55
CA LEU A 157 8.93 -11.08 2.58
C LEU A 157 10.09 -12.00 2.21
N GLU A 158 11.04 -11.52 1.41
CA GLU A 158 12.19 -12.31 0.94
C GLU A 158 13.43 -12.18 1.84
N MET A 159 13.73 -10.96 2.31
CA MET A 159 15.01 -10.63 2.95
C MET A 159 14.86 -10.18 4.41
N GLY A 160 13.64 -9.98 4.90
CA GLY A 160 13.34 -9.44 6.23
C GLY A 160 13.56 -7.92 6.34
N GLU A 161 14.70 -7.42 5.86
CA GLU A 161 15.05 -6.00 5.86
C GLU A 161 15.40 -5.48 4.45
N VAL A 162 14.89 -4.29 4.12
CA VAL A 162 15.28 -3.53 2.93
C VAL A 162 16.68 -2.94 3.12
N LYS A 163 17.52 -3.00 2.07
CA LYS A 163 18.90 -2.46 2.10
C LYS A 163 19.11 -1.38 1.04
N GLY A 164 19.40 -0.16 1.47
CA GLY A 164 19.77 0.95 0.59
C GLY A 164 21.08 1.66 0.98
N ILE A 165 21.38 2.77 0.28
CA ILE A 165 22.46 3.67 0.64
C ILE A 165 21.89 4.73 1.60
N PRO A 166 22.38 4.81 2.84
CA PRO A 166 21.82 5.75 3.80
C PRO A 166 22.00 7.22 3.41
N MET A 167 21.00 8.05 3.74
CA MET A 167 20.97 9.46 3.34
C MET A 167 22.15 10.29 3.90
N TRP A 168 22.73 9.93 5.04
CA TRP A 168 23.92 10.62 5.58
C TRP A 168 25.18 10.48 4.71
N LYS A 169 25.17 9.61 3.68
CA LYS A 169 26.24 9.53 2.68
C LYS A 169 26.09 10.57 1.57
N PHE A 170 25.01 11.36 1.56
CA PHE A 170 24.74 12.37 0.55
C PHE A 170 25.55 13.64 0.82
N LYS A 171 25.72 14.48 -0.21
CA LYS A 171 26.44 15.75 -0.11
C LYS A 171 25.44 16.90 -0.19
N TYR A 172 25.54 17.84 0.74
CA TYR A 172 24.89 19.14 0.58
C TYR A 172 25.65 19.97 -0.47
N VAL A 173 24.92 20.50 -1.45
CA VAL A 173 25.44 21.45 -2.44
C VAL A 173 24.58 22.70 -2.35
N LYS A 174 25.22 23.85 -2.12
CA LYS A 174 24.53 25.15 -2.12
C LYS A 174 24.53 25.70 -3.54
N GLU A 175 23.34 25.89 -4.12
CA GLU A 175 23.24 26.57 -5.41
C GLU A 175 23.55 28.07 -5.27
N PRO A 176 24.20 28.68 -6.27
CA PRO A 176 24.40 30.13 -6.30
C PRO A 176 23.06 30.83 -6.49
N VAL A 177 22.83 31.91 -5.73
CA VAL A 177 21.67 32.77 -5.95
C VAL A 177 21.88 33.51 -7.28
N GLN A 178 21.05 33.22 -8.28
CA GLN A 178 20.97 34.07 -9.47
C GLN A 178 20.44 35.43 -9.03
N LYS A 179 21.26 36.47 -9.19
CA LYS A 179 20.88 37.87 -8.97
C LYS A 179 20.14 38.42 -10.18
#